data_AF-A0A1N6CU99-F1
#
_entry.id   AF-A0A1N6CU99-F1
#
_cell.length_a   1.000
_cell.length_b   1.000
_cell.length_c   1.000
_cell.angle_alpha   90.00
_cell.angle_beta   90.00
_cell.angle_gamma   90.00
#
_symmetry.space_group_name_H-M   'P 1'
#
loop_
_entity.id
_entity.type
_entity.pdbx_description
1 polymer ?
#
loop_
_entity_poly.entity_id
_entity_poly.type
_entity_poly.pdbx_seq_one_letter_code
_entity_poly.pdbx_strand_id
1 'polypeptide(L)'
;MAGLLTYCRIGLLLLLPWHALPAAAQSVHTYSSLASWNSALPSTDVVSRVETFSSVNTNYSMSQGTGDSWNGFTVVASGSGSFGIAGYCPRLSDPQASSPTTCTGYNANAPSVPGIVGAFAVPGSGGGTVTFTPTGRAVAFAFNHVDWNDSNIGLERSAIRVFLSDGSFTDISGPTPSAAAPVGFLGVIVDSDLIDAGVQITSILWYGLEDELVGIYNVRTTDRVGTARLAVTKNSDLWDPANEGRFSIPGNEMFYRIEVRNTGDGAVDSGSLFILDSLPDDVEFWNGDIDSGGPETFADIAPVGFEQVTGSGVLFDPVADLRYSTAVTPPASFDDCVSIAMDGSFRSDIRYICIRPQGVLGHGGSTPRIDFAFRVRIK
;
A
#
# COMPACT_ATOMS: atom_id res chain seq x y z
N MET A 1 18.06 -80.77 -2.08
CA MET A 1 17.61 -79.52 -2.75
C MET A 1 17.73 -78.40 -1.72
N ALA A 2 18.83 -77.65 -1.78
CA ALA A 2 19.08 -76.50 -0.92
C ALA A 2 19.00 -75.26 -1.80
N GLY A 3 17.98 -74.42 -1.60
CA GLY A 3 17.79 -73.16 -2.33
C GLY A 3 18.43 -72.02 -1.56
N LEU A 4 19.48 -71.42 -2.12
CA LEU A 4 20.03 -70.14 -1.69
C LEU A 4 19.04 -69.02 -2.04
N LEU A 5 18.61 -68.26 -1.04
CA LEU A 5 17.94 -66.96 -1.21
C LEU A 5 19.01 -65.86 -1.24
N THR A 6 19.19 -65.23 -2.39
CA THR A 6 20.05 -64.05 -2.56
C THR A 6 19.22 -62.79 -2.30
N TYR A 7 19.56 -62.06 -1.24
CA TYR A 7 19.01 -60.72 -0.96
C TYR A 7 19.69 -59.67 -1.85
N CYS A 8 18.92 -58.94 -2.65
CA CYS A 8 19.38 -57.75 -3.37
C CYS A 8 19.13 -56.52 -2.49
N ARG A 9 20.21 -55.88 -2.01
CA ARG A 9 20.16 -54.57 -1.34
C ARG A 9 20.23 -53.47 -2.41
N ILE A 10 19.13 -52.76 -2.63
CA ILE A 10 19.11 -51.50 -3.39
C ILE A 10 19.48 -50.37 -2.42
N GLY A 11 20.70 -49.86 -2.52
CA GLY A 11 21.12 -48.64 -1.83
C GLY A 11 20.68 -47.43 -2.64
N LEU A 12 19.66 -46.71 -2.18
CA LEU A 12 19.26 -45.41 -2.73
C LEU A 12 20.17 -44.34 -2.13
N LEU A 13 21.20 -43.94 -2.86
CA LEU A 13 22.05 -42.81 -2.52
C LEU A 13 21.36 -41.52 -3.00
N LEU A 14 20.66 -40.83 -2.10
CA LEU A 14 20.13 -39.49 -2.35
C LEU A 14 21.30 -38.50 -2.37
N LEU A 15 21.81 -38.22 -3.57
CA LEU A 15 22.64 -37.05 -3.82
C LEU A 15 21.70 -35.85 -3.89
N LEU A 16 21.54 -35.14 -2.78
CA LEU A 16 20.91 -33.82 -2.79
C LEU A 16 21.87 -32.87 -3.52
N PRO A 17 21.51 -32.32 -4.69
CA PRO A 17 22.29 -31.27 -5.31
C PRO A 17 22.41 -30.11 -4.31
N TRP A 18 23.66 -29.76 -4.00
CA TRP A 18 24.02 -28.55 -3.28
C TRP A 18 23.60 -27.38 -4.18
N HIS A 19 22.35 -26.97 -4.08
CA HIS A 19 21.90 -25.72 -4.67
C HIS A 19 22.61 -24.65 -3.87
N ALA A 20 23.56 -23.96 -4.51
CA ALA A 20 23.94 -22.65 -4.06
C ALA A 20 22.62 -21.87 -3.90
N LEU A 21 22.34 -21.42 -2.68
CA LEU A 21 21.25 -20.48 -2.47
C LEU A 21 21.49 -19.34 -3.49
N PRO A 22 20.49 -19.00 -4.33
CA PRO A 22 20.66 -17.86 -5.22
C PRO A 22 21.10 -16.68 -4.35
N ALA A 23 22.16 -15.98 -4.77
CA ALA A 23 22.53 -14.71 -4.14
C ALA A 23 21.23 -13.92 -3.99
N ALA A 24 20.84 -13.62 -2.75
CA ALA A 24 19.58 -12.94 -2.50
C ALA A 24 19.55 -11.71 -3.41
N ALA A 25 18.60 -11.66 -4.34
CA ALA A 25 18.38 -10.46 -5.14
C ALA A 25 18.27 -9.30 -4.14
N GLN A 26 19.09 -8.27 -4.32
CA GLN A 26 19.10 -7.13 -3.41
C GLN A 26 17.68 -6.56 -3.37
N SER A 27 17.03 -6.54 -2.20
CA SER A 27 15.61 -6.15 -2.10
C SER A 27 15.36 -4.66 -2.38
N VAL A 28 16.43 -3.88 -2.56
CA VAL A 28 16.43 -2.44 -2.76
C VAL A 28 17.58 -2.06 -3.70
N HIS A 29 17.29 -1.26 -4.71
CA HIS A 29 18.28 -0.63 -5.57
C HIS A 29 18.71 0.74 -5.02
N THR A 30 20.01 1.03 -5.07
CA THR A 30 20.58 2.30 -4.62
C THR A 30 20.99 3.19 -5.79
N TYR A 31 20.85 4.51 -5.60
CA TYR A 31 21.10 5.52 -6.63
C TYR A 31 21.93 6.66 -6.04
N SER A 32 22.96 7.08 -6.77
CA SER A 32 23.85 8.17 -6.38
C SER A 32 23.56 9.50 -7.09
N SER A 33 22.53 9.54 -7.95
CA SER A 33 22.09 10.77 -8.61
C SER A 33 20.57 10.89 -8.66
N LEU A 34 20.08 12.13 -8.55
CA LEU A 34 18.65 12.41 -8.67
C LEU A 34 18.09 12.04 -10.05
N ALA A 35 18.87 12.24 -11.11
CA ALA A 35 18.44 11.94 -12.48
C ALA A 35 18.23 10.44 -12.70
N SER A 36 19.16 9.59 -12.23
CA SER A 36 19.02 8.14 -12.31
C SER A 36 17.88 7.63 -11.44
N TRP A 37 17.72 8.20 -10.23
CA TRP A 37 16.63 7.83 -9.33
C TRP A 37 15.26 8.18 -9.92
N ASN A 38 15.08 9.41 -10.42
CA ASN A 38 13.83 9.84 -11.07
C ASN A 38 13.49 8.96 -12.28
N SER A 39 14.49 8.57 -13.07
CA SER A 39 14.29 7.70 -14.24
C SER A 39 13.89 6.26 -13.87
N ALA A 40 14.15 5.84 -12.64
CA ALA A 40 13.89 4.49 -12.15
C ALA A 40 12.63 4.39 -11.27
N LEU A 41 12.00 5.51 -10.91
CA LEU A 41 10.73 5.48 -10.20
C LEU A 41 9.65 4.81 -11.04
N PRO A 42 8.66 4.13 -10.40
CA PRO A 42 7.49 3.66 -11.11
C PRO A 42 6.79 4.80 -11.86
N SER A 43 6.41 4.57 -13.12
CA SER A 43 5.87 5.61 -14.00
C SER A 43 4.39 5.93 -13.76
N THR A 44 3.67 5.07 -13.03
CA THR A 44 2.25 5.22 -12.71
C THR A 44 2.03 4.96 -11.22
N ASP A 45 0.87 5.40 -10.72
CA ASP A 45 0.38 5.06 -9.39
C ASP A 45 1.37 5.40 -8.27
N VAL A 46 2.05 6.54 -8.39
CA VAL A 46 2.94 7.05 -7.35
C VAL A 46 2.69 8.51 -7.02
N VAL A 47 2.88 8.85 -5.76
CA VAL A 47 2.90 10.24 -5.27
C VAL A 47 4.26 10.50 -4.65
N SER A 48 5.02 11.41 -5.27
CA SER A 48 6.30 11.87 -4.75
C SER A 48 6.13 13.14 -3.93
N ARG A 49 6.79 13.21 -2.78
CA ARG A 49 6.86 14.39 -1.91
C ARG A 49 8.31 14.79 -1.71
N VAL A 50 8.54 16.08 -1.47
CA VAL A 50 9.86 16.63 -1.12
C VAL A 50 9.70 17.49 0.12
N GLU A 51 10.52 17.23 1.13
CA GLU A 51 10.70 18.06 2.30
C GLU A 51 11.99 18.86 2.17
N THR A 52 11.87 20.18 2.27
CA THR A 52 12.99 21.13 2.13
C THR A 52 13.39 21.75 3.47
N PHE A 53 12.68 21.42 4.54
CA PHE A 53 12.82 21.96 5.89
C PHE A 53 12.67 23.48 5.95
N SER A 54 11.95 24.08 5.00
CA SER A 54 11.80 25.54 4.87
C SER A 54 11.20 26.24 6.09
N SER A 55 10.52 25.50 6.97
CA SER A 55 10.00 26.02 8.25
C SER A 55 11.04 26.10 9.37
N VAL A 56 12.22 25.47 9.22
CA VAL A 56 13.32 25.55 10.18
C VAL A 56 13.95 26.93 10.11
N ASN A 57 13.70 27.75 11.13
CA ASN A 57 14.18 29.14 11.22
C ASN A 57 15.21 29.35 12.35
N THR A 58 15.38 28.36 13.23
CA THR A 58 16.37 28.35 14.32
C THR A 58 16.95 26.95 14.46
N ASN A 59 18.11 26.84 15.08
CA ASN A 59 18.67 25.53 15.44
C ASN A 59 17.88 24.91 16.59
N TYR A 60 17.50 23.65 16.47
CA TYR A 60 16.90 22.89 17.57
C TYR A 60 17.17 21.39 17.42
N SER A 61 17.14 20.67 18.55
CA SER A 61 17.36 19.23 18.57
C SER A 61 16.15 18.48 18.02
N MET A 62 16.43 17.38 17.34
CA MET A 62 15.41 16.45 16.89
C MET A 62 14.77 15.73 18.08
N SER A 63 13.48 15.39 17.97
CA SER A 63 12.79 14.58 18.99
C SER A 63 13.48 13.23 19.19
N GLN A 64 13.55 12.77 20.45
CA GLN A 64 14.07 11.44 20.81
C GLN A 64 13.00 10.40 21.16
N GLY A 65 11.72 10.74 21.00
CA GLY A 65 10.60 9.87 21.40
C GLY A 65 9.49 9.83 20.37
N THR A 66 8.66 10.86 20.35
CA THR A 66 7.44 10.93 19.52
C THR A 66 7.73 11.10 18.02
N GLY A 67 8.96 11.47 17.66
CA GLY A 67 9.35 11.84 16.31
C GLY A 67 8.82 13.23 15.90
N ASP A 68 9.57 13.90 15.03
CA ASP A 68 9.15 15.14 14.37
C ASP A 68 8.47 14.77 13.05
N SER A 69 7.33 15.40 12.76
CA SER A 69 6.58 15.14 11.53
C SER A 69 6.94 16.12 10.42
N TRP A 70 7.22 15.58 9.25
CA TRP A 70 7.57 16.32 8.04
C TRP A 70 6.72 15.85 6.86
N ASN A 71 6.88 16.48 5.69
CA ASN A 71 6.11 16.14 4.51
C ASN A 71 6.41 14.70 4.01
N GLY A 72 5.59 13.75 4.46
CA GLY A 72 5.63 12.35 4.02
C GLY A 72 6.44 11.38 4.90
N PHE A 73 6.96 11.83 6.05
CA PHE A 73 7.69 10.98 7.00
C PHE A 73 7.70 11.59 8.40
N THR A 74 7.96 10.75 9.41
CA THR A 74 8.44 11.19 10.71
C THR A 74 9.92 10.90 10.85
N VAL A 75 10.62 11.66 11.69
CA VAL A 75 12.04 11.44 11.96
C VAL A 75 12.32 11.53 13.46
N VAL A 76 13.14 10.63 13.97
CA VAL A 76 13.50 10.58 15.39
C VAL A 76 15.00 10.36 15.52
N ALA A 77 15.61 11.03 16.49
CA ALA A 77 16.98 10.80 16.88
C ALA A 77 17.03 9.82 18.05
N SER A 78 18.07 8.99 18.14
CA SER A 78 18.36 8.25 19.37
C SER A 78 19.80 8.50 19.77
N GLY A 79 20.05 8.55 21.08
CA GLY A 79 21.40 8.73 21.60
C GLY A 79 22.04 10.07 21.25
N SER A 80 23.37 10.12 21.33
CA SER A 80 24.18 11.28 20.99
C SER A 80 25.55 10.84 20.50
N GLY A 81 26.13 11.55 19.53
CA GLY A 81 27.54 11.42 19.16
C GLY A 81 28.42 12.47 19.84
N SER A 82 29.72 12.47 19.55
CA SER A 82 30.64 13.52 20.03
C SER A 82 30.27 14.93 19.56
N PHE A 83 29.46 15.05 18.51
CA PHE A 83 28.91 16.31 17.99
C PHE A 83 27.57 16.73 18.61
N GLY A 84 27.05 15.95 19.57
CA GLY A 84 25.78 16.20 20.26
C GLY A 84 24.63 15.32 19.73
N ILE A 85 23.40 15.81 19.91
CA ILE A 85 22.19 15.16 19.41
C ILE A 85 21.89 15.67 18.00
N ALA A 86 21.45 14.79 17.11
CA ALA A 86 20.95 15.18 15.79
C ALA A 86 19.85 16.26 15.91
N GLY A 87 19.74 17.12 14.90
CA GLY A 87 18.80 18.24 14.96
C GLY A 87 18.64 18.93 13.62
N TYR A 88 18.21 20.18 13.67
CA TYR A 88 17.89 20.97 12.49
C TYR A 88 18.71 22.26 12.46
N CYS A 89 19.02 22.70 11.25
CA CYS A 89 19.68 23.98 10.98
C CYS A 89 18.87 24.75 9.93
N PRO A 90 18.67 26.07 10.09
CA PRO A 90 18.08 26.91 9.06
C PRO A 90 19.04 27.06 7.86
N ARG A 91 20.33 26.84 8.09
CA ARG A 91 21.38 26.78 7.06
C ARG A 91 22.42 25.75 7.46
N LEU A 92 22.56 24.69 6.67
CA LEU A 92 23.59 23.67 6.90
C LEU A 92 25.01 24.28 6.85
N SER A 93 25.21 25.30 6.01
CA SER A 93 26.48 26.02 5.86
C SER A 93 26.91 26.89 7.05
N ASP A 94 26.07 27.12 8.05
CA ASP A 94 26.40 28.09 9.10
C ASP A 94 27.53 27.55 10.01
N PRO A 95 28.65 28.29 10.18
CA PRO A 95 29.76 27.86 11.02
C PRO A 95 29.34 27.89 12.50
N GLN A 96 29.47 26.74 13.17
CA GLN A 96 29.20 26.44 14.59
C GLN A 96 29.04 27.64 15.55
N ALA A 97 27.86 27.76 16.14
CA ALA A 97 27.62 27.69 17.59
C ALA A 97 26.25 28.33 17.91
N SER A 98 25.17 27.64 17.58
CA SER A 98 23.95 27.80 18.36
C SER A 98 23.56 26.44 18.90
N SER A 99 23.78 26.30 20.21
CA SER A 99 23.11 25.28 21.01
C SER A 99 21.63 25.23 20.59
N PRO A 100 21.04 24.04 20.38
CA PRO A 100 21.54 22.74 20.84
C PRO A 100 22.19 21.84 19.77
N THR A 101 22.29 22.25 18.50
CA THR A 101 22.80 21.40 17.41
C THR A 101 23.88 22.09 16.57
N THR A 102 24.92 21.31 16.28
CA THR A 102 26.08 21.68 15.47
C THR A 102 25.76 21.61 13.98
N CYS A 103 25.76 22.73 13.24
CA CYS A 103 25.61 22.71 11.77
C CYS A 103 26.89 22.26 11.04
N THR A 104 26.80 21.97 9.74
CA THR A 104 27.91 21.43 8.93
C THR A 104 28.80 22.50 8.27
N GLY A 105 28.76 23.75 8.75
CA GLY A 105 29.46 24.90 8.18
C GLY A 105 31.00 24.84 8.15
N TYR A 106 31.61 23.74 8.60
CA TYR A 106 33.03 23.46 8.41
C TYR A 106 33.35 22.91 7.02
N ASN A 107 32.38 22.29 6.36
CA ASN A 107 32.55 21.85 4.98
C ASN A 107 32.21 23.03 4.05
N ALA A 108 33.19 23.48 3.25
CA ALA A 108 33.00 24.59 2.31
C ALA A 108 31.93 24.31 1.23
N ASN A 109 31.57 23.04 1.02
CA ASN A 109 30.50 22.62 0.12
C ASN A 109 29.15 22.47 0.82
N ALA A 110 29.07 22.70 2.13
CA ALA A 110 27.80 22.68 2.85
C ALA A 110 26.86 23.74 2.25
N PRO A 111 25.65 23.36 1.82
CA PRO A 111 24.73 24.28 1.16
C PRO A 111 24.10 25.24 2.17
N SER A 112 23.80 26.46 1.73
CA SER A 112 23.06 27.44 2.53
C SER A 112 21.55 27.20 2.42
N VAL A 113 21.12 26.02 2.88
CA VAL A 113 19.71 25.59 2.89
C VAL A 113 19.35 25.01 4.26
N PRO A 114 18.07 25.07 4.65
CA PRO A 114 17.59 24.36 5.82
C PRO A 114 17.75 22.84 5.69
N GLY A 115 17.99 22.15 6.80
CA GLY A 115 18.17 20.71 6.79
C GLY A 115 18.32 20.09 8.16
N ILE A 116 18.43 18.77 8.14
CA ILE A 116 18.80 17.95 9.30
C ILE A 116 20.32 17.90 9.40
N VAL A 117 20.82 17.86 10.62
CA VAL A 117 22.19 17.43 10.89
C VAL A 117 22.13 16.15 11.72
N GLY A 118 22.62 15.06 11.13
CA GLY A 118 22.80 13.78 11.81
C GLY A 118 24.13 13.77 12.55
N ALA A 119 24.08 13.56 13.87
CA ALA A 119 25.26 13.29 14.70
C ALA A 119 25.27 11.79 15.02
N PHE A 120 26.07 11.04 14.29
CA PHE A 120 26.11 9.58 14.35
C PHE A 120 27.27 9.10 15.21
N ALA A 121 27.07 7.96 15.88
CA ALA A 121 28.12 7.31 16.66
C ALA A 121 27.87 5.80 16.75
N VAL A 122 28.90 5.06 17.16
CA VAL A 122 28.84 3.60 17.34
C VAL A 122 27.78 3.24 18.40
N PRO A 123 26.97 2.19 18.17
CA PRO A 123 26.09 1.65 19.21
C PRO A 123 26.88 1.33 20.49
N GLY A 124 26.50 1.95 21.61
CA GLY A 124 27.15 1.77 22.92
C GLY A 124 28.08 2.90 23.36
N SER A 125 28.52 3.79 22.45
CA SER A 125 29.31 5.00 22.76
C SER A 125 28.46 6.27 22.65
N GLY A 126 27.25 6.25 23.24
CA GLY A 126 26.24 7.28 23.06
C GLY A 126 25.24 6.99 21.94
N GLY A 127 25.62 6.20 20.91
CA GLY A 127 24.70 5.55 19.98
C GLY A 127 23.84 6.50 19.14
N GLY A 128 24.42 7.61 18.66
CA GLY A 128 23.75 8.57 17.80
C GLY A 128 23.18 7.93 16.53
N THR A 129 21.86 7.93 16.38
CA THR A 129 21.16 7.48 15.16
C THR A 129 20.07 8.45 14.74
N VAL A 130 19.70 8.38 13.46
CA VAL A 130 18.51 9.05 12.92
C VAL A 130 17.66 7.99 12.22
N THR A 131 16.39 7.89 12.59
CA THR A 131 15.44 6.98 11.95
C THR A 131 14.37 7.78 11.24
N PHE A 132 14.25 7.60 9.93
CA PHE A 132 13.14 8.09 9.12
C PHE A 132 12.06 7.01 9.01
N THR A 133 10.81 7.39 9.21
CA THR A 133 9.65 6.51 9.09
C THR A 133 8.66 7.13 8.12
N PRO A 134 8.59 6.67 6.86
CA PRO A 134 7.61 7.17 5.91
C PRO A 134 6.17 6.99 6.42
N THR A 135 5.28 7.94 6.12
CA THR A 135 3.89 7.91 6.62
C THR A 135 2.92 7.13 5.71
N GLY A 136 3.36 6.74 4.52
CA GLY A 136 2.55 6.06 3.51
C GLY A 136 3.15 4.75 3.04
N ARG A 137 2.72 4.28 1.86
CA ARG A 137 3.24 3.08 1.20
C ARG A 137 4.52 3.39 0.43
N ALA A 138 5.55 3.82 1.15
CA ALA A 138 6.78 4.30 0.53
C ALA A 138 7.50 3.17 -0.21
N VAL A 139 7.67 3.34 -1.52
CA VAL A 139 8.43 2.41 -2.37
C VAL A 139 9.79 2.98 -2.78
N ALA A 140 9.99 4.28 -2.58
CA ALA A 140 11.28 4.92 -2.72
C ALA A 140 11.50 6.01 -1.67
N PHE A 141 12.77 6.22 -1.33
CA PHE A 141 13.20 7.27 -0.42
C PHE A 141 14.52 7.84 -0.90
N ALA A 142 14.71 9.15 -0.82
CA ALA A 142 15.97 9.77 -1.21
C ALA A 142 16.26 11.04 -0.44
N PHE A 143 17.50 11.49 -0.47
CA PHE A 143 17.89 12.79 0.07
C PHE A 143 19.20 13.27 -0.55
N ASN A 144 19.43 14.57 -0.45
CA ASN A 144 20.74 15.14 -0.64
C ASN A 144 21.49 15.12 0.70
N HIS A 145 22.80 14.88 0.63
CA HIS A 145 23.65 14.89 1.80
C HIS A 145 24.94 15.67 1.56
N VAL A 146 25.52 16.18 2.65
CA VAL A 146 26.88 16.68 2.71
C VAL A 146 27.55 16.04 3.92
N ASP A 147 28.57 15.25 3.64
CA ASP A 147 29.36 14.60 4.68
C ASP A 147 30.41 15.59 5.21
N TRP A 148 30.65 15.56 6.52
CA TRP A 148 31.71 16.29 7.18
C TRP A 148 33.12 15.76 6.86
N ASN A 149 33.24 14.51 6.40
CA ASN A 149 34.45 13.70 6.54
C ASN A 149 35.79 14.43 6.35
N ASP A 150 36.67 14.12 7.29
CA ASP A 150 38.02 14.59 7.48
C ASP A 150 38.99 14.19 6.35
N SER A 151 40.13 14.86 6.34
CA SER A 151 40.98 15.01 5.16
C SER A 151 41.77 13.80 4.68
N ASN A 152 41.65 12.59 5.24
CA ASN A 152 42.68 11.58 4.95
C ASN A 152 42.33 10.08 4.99
N ILE A 153 41.09 9.66 5.18
CA ILE A 153 40.84 8.21 5.23
C ILE A 153 39.52 7.89 4.54
N GLY A 154 39.61 7.19 3.40
CA GLY A 154 38.44 6.65 2.67
C GLY A 154 37.78 5.50 3.44
N LEU A 155 37.53 5.72 4.72
CA LEU A 155 36.84 4.81 5.63
C LEU A 155 35.36 5.16 5.66
N GLU A 156 34.55 4.11 5.71
CA GLU A 156 33.12 4.22 5.95
C GLU A 156 32.88 4.47 7.45
N ARG A 157 32.25 5.60 7.79
CA ARG A 157 32.01 6.02 9.18
C ARG A 157 30.57 5.91 9.62
N SER A 158 29.66 5.65 8.69
CA SER A 158 28.26 5.36 8.96
C SER A 158 27.70 4.43 7.92
N ALA A 159 26.56 3.84 8.25
CA ALA A 159 25.80 2.99 7.35
C ALA A 159 24.31 3.30 7.48
N ILE A 160 23.59 2.91 6.43
CA ILE A 160 22.15 3.11 6.32
C ILE A 160 21.50 1.75 6.17
N ARG A 161 20.53 1.47 7.04
CA ARG A 161 19.71 0.27 6.97
C ARG A 161 18.31 0.62 6.52
N VAL A 162 17.85 0.02 5.43
CA VAL A 162 16.48 0.14 4.94
C VAL A 162 15.69 -1.08 5.37
N PHE A 163 14.61 -0.89 6.11
CA PHE A 163 13.71 -1.96 6.56
C PHE A 163 12.46 -2.01 5.69
N LEU A 164 12.06 -3.21 5.29
CA LEU A 164 10.89 -3.45 4.46
C LEU A 164 9.75 -4.09 5.28
N SER A 165 8.53 -4.02 4.76
CA SER A 165 7.31 -4.51 5.43
C SER A 165 7.20 -6.03 5.49
N ASP A 166 7.99 -6.75 4.70
CA ASP A 166 8.12 -8.21 4.76
C ASP A 166 9.10 -8.68 5.85
N GLY A 167 9.69 -7.74 6.60
CA GLY A 167 10.67 -8.00 7.66
C GLY A 167 12.11 -8.10 7.17
N SER A 168 12.36 -8.01 5.86
CA SER A 168 13.71 -7.95 5.31
C SER A 168 14.35 -6.57 5.52
N PHE A 169 15.67 -6.50 5.37
CA PHE A 169 16.41 -5.25 5.38
C PHE A 169 17.63 -5.30 4.46
N THR A 170 18.08 -4.13 4.03
CA THR A 170 19.31 -3.95 3.24
C THR A 170 20.21 -2.91 3.91
N ASP A 171 21.47 -3.27 4.11
CA ASP A 171 22.51 -2.33 4.55
C ASP A 171 23.18 -1.69 3.33
N ILE A 172 23.33 -0.38 3.40
CA ILE A 172 23.93 0.48 2.38
C ILE A 172 25.08 1.19 3.06
N SER A 173 26.26 1.14 2.45
CA SER A 173 27.40 1.91 2.94
C SER A 173 27.05 3.40 2.96
N GLY A 174 27.41 4.06 4.05
CA GLY A 174 27.28 5.51 4.14
C GLY A 174 28.21 6.23 3.15
N PRO A 175 28.18 7.57 3.16
CA PRO A 175 29.13 8.36 2.39
C PRO A 175 30.57 7.98 2.77
N THR A 176 31.41 7.71 1.76
CA THR A 176 32.86 7.48 1.92
C THR A 176 33.76 8.54 1.28
N PRO A 177 33.28 9.72 0.83
CA PRO A 177 34.12 10.57 -0.01
C PRO A 177 35.24 11.24 0.80
N SER A 178 36.29 11.66 0.09
CA SER A 178 37.41 12.44 0.64
C SER A 178 36.94 13.81 1.15
N ALA A 179 37.68 14.44 2.07
CA ALA A 179 37.31 15.77 2.59
C ALA A 179 36.94 16.80 1.54
N ALA A 180 35.96 17.64 1.90
CA ALA A 180 35.32 18.58 1.01
C ALA A 180 34.75 17.88 -0.24
N ALA A 181 34.15 16.71 -0.05
CA ALA A 181 33.34 16.07 -1.07
C ALA A 181 32.22 17.02 -1.53
N PRO A 182 31.88 17.02 -2.84
CA PRO A 182 30.69 17.72 -3.29
C PRO A 182 29.45 17.13 -2.61
N VAL A 183 28.36 17.90 -2.60
CA VAL A 183 27.03 17.42 -2.22
C VAL A 183 26.75 16.08 -2.91
N GLY A 184 26.40 15.08 -2.11
CA GLY A 184 25.96 13.78 -2.58
C GLY A 184 24.44 13.69 -2.73
N PHE A 185 24.03 12.64 -3.40
CA PHE A 185 22.65 12.17 -3.43
C PHE A 185 22.65 10.69 -3.06
N LEU A 186 21.70 10.29 -2.21
CA LEU A 186 21.39 8.90 -2.00
C LEU A 186 19.90 8.72 -2.23
N GLY A 187 19.56 7.76 -3.09
CA GLY A 187 18.20 7.30 -3.29
C GLY A 187 18.13 5.80 -3.19
N VAL A 188 17.01 5.30 -2.71
CA VAL A 188 16.67 3.90 -2.65
C VAL A 188 15.31 3.67 -3.30
N ILE A 189 15.15 2.56 -4.01
CA ILE A 189 13.88 2.09 -4.58
C ILE A 189 13.76 0.60 -4.28
N VAL A 190 12.61 0.17 -3.76
CA VAL A 190 12.30 -1.26 -3.57
C VAL A 190 12.19 -1.92 -4.95
N ASP A 191 12.63 -3.16 -5.09
CA ASP A 191 12.55 -3.88 -6.37
C ASP A 191 11.09 -3.98 -6.87
N SER A 192 10.90 -3.92 -8.19
CA SER A 192 9.55 -3.92 -8.81
C SER A 192 8.71 -5.13 -8.39
N ASP A 193 9.32 -6.32 -8.32
CA ASP A 193 8.63 -7.55 -7.95
C ASP A 193 8.14 -7.51 -6.50
N LEU A 194 8.90 -6.87 -5.61
CA LEU A 194 8.54 -6.66 -4.21
C LEU A 194 7.47 -5.57 -4.08
N ILE A 195 7.60 -4.48 -4.84
CA ILE A 195 6.58 -3.44 -4.93
C ILE A 195 5.24 -4.07 -5.35
N ASP A 196 5.23 -4.95 -6.35
CA ASP A 196 4.05 -5.69 -6.83
C ASP A 196 3.51 -6.73 -5.85
N ALA A 197 4.38 -7.30 -5.00
CA ALA A 197 3.98 -8.08 -3.84
C ALA A 197 3.44 -7.22 -2.67
N GLY A 198 3.38 -5.89 -2.83
CA GLY A 198 2.90 -4.96 -1.82
C GLY A 198 3.91 -4.61 -0.74
N VAL A 199 5.19 -4.96 -0.93
CA VAL A 199 6.27 -4.64 0.00
C VAL A 199 6.64 -3.16 -0.10
N GLN A 200 6.86 -2.53 1.05
CA GLN A 200 7.17 -1.11 1.17
C GLN A 200 8.26 -0.87 2.21
N ILE A 201 8.89 0.31 2.15
CA ILE A 201 9.83 0.81 3.14
C ILE A 201 9.06 1.16 4.42
N THR A 202 9.44 0.55 5.53
CA THR A 202 8.85 0.83 6.85
C THR A 202 9.68 1.82 7.65
N SER A 203 11.01 1.73 7.55
CA SER A 203 11.91 2.69 8.17
C SER A 203 13.30 2.68 7.54
N ILE A 204 14.03 3.77 7.73
CA ILE A 204 15.40 3.94 7.29
C ILE A 204 16.20 4.43 8.48
N LEU A 205 17.12 3.60 8.95
CA LEU A 205 18.00 3.89 10.07
C LEU A 205 19.37 4.29 9.55
N TRP A 206 19.83 5.49 9.89
CA TRP A 206 21.21 5.90 9.71
C TRP A 206 21.94 5.82 11.06
N TYR A 207 23.03 5.06 11.11
CA TYR A 207 23.81 4.81 12.31
C TYR A 207 25.31 4.95 12.06
N GLY A 208 26.07 5.30 13.09
CA GLY A 208 27.52 5.44 13.02
C GLY A 208 28.25 4.10 13.14
N LEU A 209 29.27 3.91 12.31
CA LEU A 209 30.36 2.94 12.50
C LEU A 209 31.53 3.57 13.26
N GLU A 210 31.63 4.90 13.19
CA GLU A 210 32.43 5.79 14.02
C GLU A 210 31.62 7.06 14.33
N ASP A 211 32.21 8.03 15.02
CA ASP A 211 31.59 9.34 15.16
C ASP A 211 31.52 10.05 13.80
N GLU A 212 30.37 10.56 13.40
CA GLU A 212 30.19 11.25 12.11
C GLU A 212 29.16 12.39 12.23
N LEU A 213 29.33 13.42 11.40
CA LEU A 213 28.38 14.51 11.26
C LEU A 213 27.96 14.64 9.79
N VAL A 214 26.66 14.57 9.50
CA VAL A 214 26.16 14.66 8.11
C VAL A 214 25.03 15.66 8.01
N GLY A 215 25.09 16.54 7.02
CA GLY A 215 23.97 17.41 6.66
C GLY A 215 23.06 16.71 5.68
N ILE A 216 21.75 16.72 5.92
CA ILE A 216 20.73 16.04 5.12
C ILE A 216 19.65 17.06 4.74
N TYR A 217 19.26 17.09 3.46
CA TYR A 217 18.25 18.03 2.98
C TYR A 217 17.55 17.50 1.72
N ASN A 218 16.45 18.16 1.32
CA ASN A 218 15.60 17.71 0.22
C ASN A 218 15.24 16.23 0.34
N VAL A 219 14.69 15.83 1.51
CA VAL A 219 14.24 14.45 1.72
C VAL A 219 13.05 14.19 0.82
N ARG A 220 13.05 13.06 0.12
CA ARG A 220 12.04 12.67 -0.85
C ARG A 220 11.44 11.35 -0.43
N THR A 221 10.12 11.27 -0.47
CA THR A 221 9.38 10.01 -0.32
C THR A 221 8.53 9.81 -1.55
N THR A 222 8.51 8.59 -2.07
CA THR A 222 7.59 8.21 -3.15
C THR A 222 6.74 7.07 -2.66
N ASP A 223 5.43 7.32 -2.53
CA ASP A 223 4.46 6.32 -2.14
C ASP A 223 3.82 5.70 -3.37
N ARG A 224 3.51 4.40 -3.32
CA ARG A 224 2.58 3.77 -4.26
C ARG A 224 1.15 4.13 -3.87
N VAL A 225 0.40 4.68 -4.83
CA VAL A 225 -1.06 4.79 -4.78
C VAL A 225 -1.57 3.38 -5.07
N GLY A 226 -2.32 2.80 -4.14
CA GLY A 226 -2.92 1.49 -4.39
C GLY A 226 -3.94 1.58 -5.52
N THR A 227 -4.10 0.51 -6.29
CA THR A 227 -5.09 0.43 -7.36
C THR A 227 -6.20 -0.52 -6.95
N ALA A 228 -7.45 -0.07 -7.01
CA ALA A 228 -8.59 -0.95 -6.80
C ALA A 228 -8.70 -1.96 -7.94
N ARG A 229 -8.91 -3.23 -7.60
CA ARG A 229 -9.14 -4.29 -8.59
C ARG A 229 -10.32 -5.13 -8.15
N LEU A 230 -11.40 -5.10 -8.94
CA LEU A 230 -12.63 -5.79 -8.59
C LEU A 230 -12.69 -7.17 -9.20
N ALA A 231 -12.92 -8.18 -8.36
CA ALA A 231 -13.36 -9.50 -8.77
C ALA A 231 -14.87 -9.58 -8.51
N VAL A 232 -15.63 -9.97 -9.54
CA VAL A 232 -17.09 -10.05 -9.47
C VAL A 232 -17.52 -11.48 -9.78
N THR A 233 -18.34 -12.06 -8.92
CA THR A 233 -18.95 -13.37 -9.13
C THR A 233 -20.47 -13.23 -9.11
N LYS A 234 -21.15 -13.84 -10.07
CA LYS A 234 -22.61 -13.94 -10.08
C LYS A 234 -23.02 -15.40 -10.00
N ASN A 235 -23.83 -15.72 -9.00
CA ASN A 235 -24.39 -17.06 -8.78
C ASN A 235 -25.91 -17.02 -8.85
N SER A 236 -26.51 -18.17 -9.14
CA SER A 236 -27.95 -18.35 -9.15
C SER A 236 -28.34 -19.55 -8.28
N ASP A 237 -29.25 -19.33 -7.34
CA ASP A 237 -29.82 -20.35 -6.48
C ASP A 237 -31.34 -20.35 -6.61
N LEU A 238 -31.98 -21.48 -6.34
CA LEU A 238 -33.42 -21.55 -6.40
C LEU A 238 -34.05 -20.87 -5.17
N TRP A 239 -35.11 -20.10 -5.38
CA TRP A 239 -35.91 -19.58 -4.27
C TRP A 239 -36.93 -20.65 -3.84
N ASP A 240 -36.61 -21.32 -2.73
CA ASP A 240 -37.42 -22.39 -2.14
C ASP A 240 -37.55 -22.20 -0.62
N PRO A 241 -38.23 -21.13 -0.17
CA PRO A 241 -38.31 -20.79 1.26
C PRO A 241 -39.05 -21.84 2.10
N ALA A 242 -39.89 -22.67 1.45
CA ALA A 242 -40.62 -23.76 2.08
C ALA A 242 -39.86 -25.11 2.00
N ASN A 243 -38.68 -25.14 1.38
CA ASN A 243 -37.85 -26.33 1.19
C ASN A 243 -38.64 -27.50 0.55
N GLU A 244 -39.38 -27.19 -0.50
CA GLU A 244 -40.23 -28.13 -1.25
C GLU A 244 -39.43 -29.01 -2.23
N GLY A 245 -38.13 -28.73 -2.42
CA GLY A 245 -37.27 -29.45 -3.37
C GLY A 245 -37.58 -29.05 -4.82
N ARG A 246 -37.79 -27.75 -5.05
CA ARG A 246 -38.12 -27.23 -6.37
C ARG A 246 -36.96 -27.42 -7.37
N PHE A 247 -37.26 -27.28 -8.66
CA PHE A 247 -36.27 -27.34 -9.76
C PHE A 247 -36.22 -26.02 -10.54
N SER A 248 -35.13 -25.72 -11.26
CA SER A 248 -35.01 -24.56 -12.15
C SER A 248 -35.79 -24.76 -13.45
N ILE A 249 -37.12 -24.61 -13.39
CA ILE A 249 -38.05 -24.76 -14.51
C ILE A 249 -38.92 -23.51 -14.66
N PRO A 250 -39.53 -23.27 -15.85
CA PRO A 250 -40.51 -22.20 -16.05
C PRO A 250 -41.54 -22.08 -14.92
N GLY A 251 -41.81 -20.85 -14.50
CA GLY A 251 -42.68 -20.50 -13.39
C GLY A 251 -42.01 -20.48 -12.02
N ASN A 252 -40.85 -21.13 -11.83
CA ASN A 252 -40.12 -21.12 -10.56
C ASN A 252 -39.22 -19.90 -10.43
N GLU A 253 -38.96 -19.54 -9.17
CA GLU A 253 -38.21 -18.35 -8.78
C GLU A 253 -36.76 -18.71 -8.43
N MET A 254 -35.85 -17.77 -8.68
CA MET A 254 -34.43 -17.88 -8.38
C MET A 254 -33.93 -16.62 -7.67
N PHE A 255 -32.92 -16.79 -6.83
CA PHE A 255 -32.05 -15.70 -6.39
C PHE A 255 -30.82 -15.61 -7.27
N TYR A 256 -30.54 -14.41 -7.75
CA TYR A 256 -29.23 -14.05 -8.26
C TYR A 256 -28.47 -13.30 -7.17
N ARG A 257 -27.23 -13.71 -6.92
CA ARG A 257 -26.32 -13.05 -5.99
C ARG A 257 -25.07 -12.58 -6.73
N ILE A 258 -24.77 -11.30 -6.61
CA ILE A 258 -23.56 -10.65 -7.15
C ILE A 258 -22.65 -10.35 -5.97
N GLU A 259 -21.53 -11.04 -5.90
CA GLU A 259 -20.45 -10.75 -4.95
C GLU A 259 -19.41 -9.86 -5.66
N VAL A 260 -19.04 -8.75 -5.03
CA VAL A 260 -17.97 -7.86 -5.48
C VAL A 260 -16.88 -7.83 -4.41
N ARG A 261 -15.66 -8.19 -4.80
CA ARG A 261 -14.48 -8.18 -3.93
C ARG A 261 -13.45 -7.19 -4.44
N ASN A 262 -12.88 -6.39 -3.54
CA ASN A 262 -11.67 -5.64 -3.88
C ASN A 262 -10.43 -6.50 -3.61
N THR A 263 -9.85 -6.98 -4.70
CA THR A 263 -8.60 -7.77 -4.76
C THR A 263 -7.37 -6.90 -5.03
N GLY A 264 -7.55 -5.59 -5.16
CA GLY A 264 -6.47 -4.64 -5.34
C GLY A 264 -5.81 -4.25 -4.02
N ASP A 265 -4.79 -3.40 -4.12
CA ASP A 265 -4.04 -2.87 -2.98
C ASP A 265 -4.37 -1.39 -2.69
N GLY A 266 -5.39 -0.85 -3.38
CA GLY A 266 -6.03 0.43 -3.10
C GLY A 266 -7.53 0.29 -2.96
N ALA A 267 -8.16 1.26 -2.29
CA ALA A 267 -9.60 1.31 -2.13
C ALA A 267 -10.30 1.80 -3.40
N VAL A 268 -11.56 1.41 -3.60
CA VAL A 268 -12.41 1.99 -4.66
C VAL A 268 -12.78 3.42 -4.26
N ASP A 269 -12.65 4.38 -5.18
CA ASP A 269 -13.05 5.75 -4.93
C ASP A 269 -14.53 5.86 -4.53
N SER A 270 -14.81 6.72 -3.55
CA SER A 270 -16.16 6.85 -3.00
C SER A 270 -17.19 7.20 -4.08
N GLY A 271 -18.26 6.41 -4.18
CA GLY A 271 -19.35 6.63 -5.14
C GLY A 271 -18.99 6.37 -6.61
N SER A 272 -17.80 5.82 -6.90
CA SER A 272 -17.39 5.43 -8.26
C SER A 272 -17.86 4.04 -8.67
N LEU A 273 -18.29 3.21 -7.71
CA LEU A 273 -18.75 1.86 -8.00
C LEU A 273 -20.11 1.89 -8.69
N PHE A 274 -20.16 1.36 -9.91
CA PHE A 274 -21.39 1.16 -10.68
C PHE A 274 -21.47 -0.29 -11.13
N ILE A 275 -22.54 -0.98 -10.71
CA ILE A 275 -22.84 -2.35 -11.11
C ILE A 275 -24.06 -2.31 -12.02
N LEU A 276 -23.89 -2.85 -13.21
CA LEU A 276 -24.95 -3.00 -14.19
C LEU A 276 -25.18 -4.48 -14.46
N ASP A 277 -26.34 -4.99 -14.07
CA ASP A 277 -26.73 -6.36 -14.34
C ASP A 277 -27.71 -6.41 -15.52
N SER A 278 -27.37 -7.18 -16.56
CA SER A 278 -28.28 -7.48 -17.67
C SER A 278 -29.11 -8.71 -17.34
N LEU A 279 -30.42 -8.54 -17.30
CA LEU A 279 -31.34 -9.65 -17.12
C LEU A 279 -31.52 -10.40 -18.44
N PRO A 280 -31.42 -11.74 -18.44
CA PRO A 280 -31.80 -12.56 -19.59
C PRO A 280 -33.26 -12.37 -20.02
N ASP A 281 -33.56 -12.56 -21.31
CA ASP A 281 -34.92 -12.41 -21.83
C ASP A 281 -35.89 -13.51 -21.33
N ASP A 282 -35.37 -14.62 -20.79
CA ASP A 282 -36.13 -15.76 -20.24
C ASP A 282 -36.45 -15.63 -18.74
N VAL A 283 -36.14 -14.49 -18.12
CA VAL A 283 -36.52 -14.20 -16.74
C VAL A 283 -37.38 -12.95 -16.59
N GLU A 284 -38.07 -12.85 -15.45
CA GLU A 284 -38.81 -11.68 -14.99
C GLU A 284 -38.28 -11.23 -13.63
N PHE A 285 -38.05 -9.94 -13.43
CA PHE A 285 -37.55 -9.39 -12.17
C PHE A 285 -38.66 -9.28 -11.13
N TRP A 286 -38.41 -9.69 -9.89
CA TRP A 286 -39.32 -9.42 -8.78
C TRP A 286 -39.16 -7.98 -8.27
N ASN A 287 -40.14 -7.13 -8.55
CA ASN A 287 -40.17 -5.73 -8.10
C ASN A 287 -40.97 -5.57 -6.79
N GLY A 288 -40.65 -6.42 -5.81
CA GLY A 288 -41.22 -6.42 -4.46
C GLY A 288 -40.12 -6.66 -3.44
N ASP A 289 -40.51 -6.79 -2.18
CA ASP A 289 -39.59 -7.16 -1.10
C ASP A 289 -38.94 -8.54 -1.38
N ILE A 290 -37.61 -8.58 -1.39
CA ILE A 290 -36.79 -9.65 -1.98
C ILE A 290 -37.02 -11.03 -1.33
N ASP A 291 -37.13 -11.07 -0.02
CA ASP A 291 -37.31 -12.28 0.79
C ASP A 291 -38.75 -12.45 1.27
N SER A 292 -39.68 -11.64 0.75
CA SER A 292 -41.12 -11.78 0.97
C SER A 292 -41.59 -13.20 0.61
N GLY A 293 -42.20 -13.87 1.59
CA GLY A 293 -42.62 -15.27 1.50
C GLY A 293 -41.62 -16.27 2.11
N GLY A 294 -40.46 -15.80 2.57
CA GLY A 294 -39.45 -16.58 3.30
C GLY A 294 -38.99 -15.89 4.60
N PRO A 295 -37.87 -16.35 5.19
CA PRO A 295 -37.25 -15.69 6.34
C PRO A 295 -36.65 -14.33 5.97
N GLU A 296 -36.88 -13.34 6.83
CA GLU A 296 -36.23 -12.03 6.76
C GLU A 296 -34.71 -12.18 6.85
N THR A 297 -34.04 -11.97 5.72
CA THR A 297 -32.60 -12.15 5.55
C THR A 297 -31.93 -10.79 5.37
N PHE A 298 -32.59 -9.85 4.70
CA PHE A 298 -32.09 -8.50 4.50
C PHE A 298 -32.76 -7.53 5.47
N ALA A 299 -32.09 -6.42 5.81
CA ALA A 299 -32.62 -5.48 6.79
C ALA A 299 -33.66 -4.51 6.21
N ASP A 300 -33.59 -4.28 4.89
CA ASP A 300 -34.40 -3.30 4.19
C ASP A 300 -35.46 -3.99 3.34
N ILE A 301 -36.69 -3.48 3.40
CA ILE A 301 -37.79 -3.89 2.52
C ILE A 301 -37.52 -3.33 1.13
N ALA A 302 -36.90 -4.13 0.26
CA ALA A 302 -36.47 -3.67 -1.06
C ALA A 302 -36.38 -4.80 -2.11
N PRO A 303 -36.43 -4.48 -3.42
CA PRO A 303 -36.22 -5.46 -4.48
C PRO A 303 -34.81 -6.03 -4.60
N VAL A 304 -33.82 -5.35 -4.00
CA VAL A 304 -32.42 -5.78 -3.99
C VAL A 304 -31.95 -5.81 -2.54
N GLY A 305 -31.50 -6.98 -2.10
CA GLY A 305 -30.85 -7.15 -0.80
C GLY A 305 -29.38 -6.77 -0.87
N PHE A 306 -28.84 -6.22 0.21
CA PHE A 306 -27.43 -5.84 0.32
C PHE A 306 -26.82 -6.37 1.61
N GLU A 307 -25.63 -6.93 1.50
CA GLU A 307 -24.80 -7.34 2.64
C GLU A 307 -23.36 -6.91 2.39
N GLN A 308 -22.60 -6.75 3.47
CA GLN A 308 -21.17 -6.45 3.39
C GLN A 308 -20.40 -7.15 4.49
N VAL A 309 -19.10 -7.34 4.25
CA VAL A 309 -18.18 -7.82 5.29
C VAL A 309 -17.43 -6.68 5.94
N THR A 310 -17.05 -6.89 7.21
CA THR A 310 -16.19 -5.98 7.97
C THR A 310 -15.00 -5.48 7.13
N GLY A 311 -14.89 -4.15 7.03
CA GLY A 311 -13.86 -3.47 6.24
C GLY A 311 -14.32 -2.95 4.87
N SER A 312 -15.57 -3.22 4.47
CA SER A 312 -16.09 -2.71 3.19
C SER A 312 -16.48 -1.23 3.25
N GLY A 313 -17.06 -0.68 4.32
CA GLY A 313 -17.39 0.75 4.41
C GLY A 313 -18.39 1.27 3.36
N VAL A 314 -18.98 0.36 2.57
CA VAL A 314 -19.97 0.64 1.54
C VAL A 314 -21.35 0.78 2.19
N LEU A 315 -22.15 1.72 1.72
CA LEU A 315 -23.53 1.92 2.13
C LEU A 315 -24.42 1.74 0.91
N PHE A 316 -25.62 1.19 1.11
CA PHE A 316 -26.60 1.04 0.06
C PHE A 316 -27.95 1.51 0.59
N ASP A 317 -28.50 2.54 -0.03
CA ASP A 317 -29.88 2.97 0.16
C ASP A 317 -30.66 2.60 -1.12
N PRO A 318 -31.58 1.62 -1.09
CA PRO A 318 -32.32 1.21 -2.27
C PRO A 318 -33.19 2.34 -2.87
N VAL A 319 -33.47 3.43 -2.16
CA VAL A 319 -34.17 4.58 -2.73
C VAL A 319 -33.23 5.44 -3.60
N ALA A 320 -31.97 5.58 -3.19
CA ALA A 320 -31.00 6.46 -3.86
C ALA A 320 -30.08 5.73 -4.84
N ASP A 321 -29.78 4.46 -4.56
CA ASP A 321 -28.69 3.69 -5.16
C ASP A 321 -29.17 2.54 -6.06
N LEU A 322 -30.49 2.37 -6.20
CA LEU A 322 -31.10 1.37 -7.09
C LEU A 322 -32.00 2.05 -8.14
N ARG A 323 -31.72 1.72 -9.40
CA ARG A 323 -32.53 2.12 -10.56
C ARG A 323 -32.61 0.98 -11.56
N TYR A 324 -33.43 1.16 -12.57
CA TYR A 324 -33.69 0.14 -13.59
C TYR A 324 -33.67 0.75 -14.98
N SER A 325 -33.48 -0.08 -16.00
CA SER A 325 -33.69 0.32 -17.38
C SER A 325 -34.49 -0.72 -18.15
N THR A 326 -35.43 -0.24 -18.95
CA THR A 326 -36.23 -1.02 -19.90
C THR A 326 -35.72 -0.85 -21.33
N ALA A 327 -34.60 -0.15 -21.52
CA ALA A 327 -34.01 0.09 -22.82
C ALA A 327 -33.46 -1.20 -23.44
N VAL A 328 -33.32 -1.22 -24.77
CA VAL A 328 -32.75 -2.37 -25.50
C VAL A 328 -31.22 -2.41 -25.38
N THR A 329 -30.60 -1.25 -25.14
CA THR A 329 -29.14 -1.12 -24.99
C THR A 329 -28.76 -0.90 -23.53
N PRO A 330 -27.62 -1.44 -23.07
CA PRO A 330 -27.12 -1.22 -21.72
C PRO A 330 -26.94 0.29 -21.42
N PRO A 331 -27.45 0.78 -20.28
CA PRO A 331 -27.09 2.09 -19.72
C PRO A 331 -25.58 2.31 -19.64
N ALA A 332 -25.09 3.51 -19.95
CA ALA A 332 -23.66 3.83 -19.82
C ALA A 332 -23.30 4.25 -18.39
N SER A 333 -24.27 4.76 -17.64
CA SER A 333 -24.13 5.23 -16.28
C SER A 333 -25.40 5.01 -15.47
N PHE A 334 -25.31 5.18 -14.15
CA PHE A 334 -26.46 5.12 -13.25
C PHE A 334 -27.53 6.20 -13.55
N ASP A 335 -27.13 7.33 -14.15
CA ASP A 335 -28.05 8.42 -14.49
C ASP A 335 -28.89 8.14 -15.74
N ASP A 336 -28.50 7.16 -16.56
CA ASP A 336 -29.30 6.68 -17.70
C ASP A 336 -30.41 5.70 -17.26
N CYS A 337 -30.42 5.30 -15.98
CA CYS A 337 -31.43 4.43 -15.39
C CYS A 337 -32.51 5.27 -14.69
N VAL A 338 -33.70 4.69 -14.51
CA VAL A 338 -34.86 5.35 -13.89
C VAL A 338 -35.29 4.64 -12.61
N SER A 339 -35.81 5.40 -11.66
CA SER A 339 -36.46 4.83 -10.49
C SER A 339 -37.83 4.27 -10.88
N ILE A 340 -38.08 3.02 -10.52
CA ILE A 340 -39.38 2.36 -10.67
C ILE A 340 -39.88 2.07 -9.25
N ALA A 341 -41.11 2.50 -8.95
CA ALA A 341 -41.70 2.23 -7.64
C ALA A 341 -41.95 0.72 -7.47
N MET A 342 -41.70 0.23 -6.26
CA MET A 342 -42.00 -1.15 -5.89
C MET A 342 -43.51 -1.41 -6.03
N ASP A 343 -43.88 -2.49 -6.71
CA ASP A 343 -45.28 -2.85 -6.99
C ASP A 343 -45.64 -4.29 -6.58
N GLY A 344 -44.68 -5.06 -6.06
CA GLY A 344 -44.91 -6.44 -5.62
C GLY A 344 -45.26 -7.38 -6.76
N SER A 345 -44.74 -7.11 -7.97
CA SER A 345 -45.04 -7.89 -9.16
C SER A 345 -43.78 -8.32 -9.91
N PHE A 346 -43.92 -9.35 -10.75
CA PHE A 346 -42.88 -9.75 -11.69
C PHE A 346 -42.92 -8.85 -12.94
N ARG A 347 -41.78 -8.23 -13.24
CA ARG A 347 -41.60 -7.24 -14.32
C ARG A 347 -40.73 -7.83 -15.42
N SER A 348 -41.32 -8.09 -16.58
CA SER A 348 -40.62 -8.56 -17.78
C SER A 348 -40.07 -7.44 -18.66
N ASP A 349 -40.46 -6.19 -18.39
CA ASP A 349 -40.00 -4.99 -19.08
C ASP A 349 -38.64 -4.48 -18.57
N ILE A 350 -38.26 -4.83 -17.34
CA ILE A 350 -36.94 -4.51 -16.78
C ILE A 350 -35.89 -5.40 -17.45
N ARG A 351 -34.91 -4.75 -18.09
CA ARG A 351 -33.80 -5.40 -18.80
C ARG A 351 -32.47 -5.23 -18.09
N TYR A 352 -32.32 -4.14 -17.33
CA TYR A 352 -31.11 -3.86 -16.57
C TYR A 352 -31.42 -3.42 -15.15
N ILE A 353 -30.64 -3.92 -14.20
CA ILE A 353 -30.61 -3.46 -12.81
C ILE A 353 -29.34 -2.60 -12.65
N CYS A 354 -29.53 -1.36 -12.21
CA CYS A 354 -28.47 -0.38 -12.04
C CYS A 354 -28.27 -0.13 -10.55
N ILE A 355 -27.08 -0.42 -10.04
CA ILE A 355 -26.74 -0.29 -8.62
C ILE A 355 -25.52 0.63 -8.50
N ARG A 356 -25.64 1.67 -7.67
CA ARG A 356 -24.54 2.62 -7.40
C ARG A 356 -24.46 2.87 -5.89
N PRO A 357 -23.87 1.97 -5.11
CA PRO A 357 -23.77 2.16 -3.68
C PRO A 357 -22.83 3.33 -3.34
N GLN A 358 -22.99 3.87 -2.15
CA GLN A 358 -22.14 4.95 -1.60
C GLN A 358 -21.00 4.39 -0.75
N GLY A 359 -20.05 5.26 -0.40
CA GLY A 359 -18.89 4.89 0.41
C GLY A 359 -17.77 4.23 -0.38
N VAL A 360 -16.81 3.65 0.33
CA VAL A 360 -15.49 3.25 -0.19
C VAL A 360 -15.29 1.77 0.03
N LEU A 361 -15.33 0.94 -1.03
CA LEU A 361 -14.96 -0.47 -0.91
C LEU A 361 -13.46 -0.58 -0.62
N GLY A 362 -13.13 -0.84 0.65
CA GLY A 362 -11.76 -0.90 1.15
C GLY A 362 -10.89 -1.99 0.52
N HIS A 363 -9.65 -2.12 0.99
CA HIS A 363 -8.72 -3.18 0.59
C HIS A 363 -8.04 -3.80 1.83
N GLY A 364 -7.34 -4.93 1.67
CA GLY A 364 -6.50 -5.51 2.73
C GLY A 364 -6.84 -6.96 3.12
N GLY A 365 -6.29 -7.42 4.25
CA GLY A 365 -6.15 -8.84 4.59
C GLY A 365 -7.45 -9.65 4.77
N SER A 366 -8.59 -9.01 5.05
CA SER A 366 -9.89 -9.70 5.09
C SER A 366 -10.58 -9.76 3.72
N THR A 367 -9.98 -9.20 2.66
CA THR A 367 -10.56 -8.98 1.32
C THR A 367 -11.97 -8.40 1.41
N PRO A 368 -12.10 -7.07 1.56
CA PRO A 368 -13.40 -6.41 1.65
C PRO A 368 -14.32 -6.82 0.50
N ARG A 369 -15.55 -7.20 0.86
CA ARG A 369 -16.57 -7.64 -0.10
C ARG A 369 -17.94 -7.08 0.24
N ILE A 370 -18.73 -6.93 -0.81
CA ILE A 370 -20.15 -6.61 -0.75
C ILE A 370 -20.91 -7.61 -1.60
N ASP A 371 -22.14 -7.88 -1.21
CA ASP A 371 -23.03 -8.83 -1.83
C ASP A 371 -24.35 -8.12 -2.14
N PHE A 372 -24.80 -8.21 -3.39
CA PHE A 372 -26.14 -7.82 -3.80
C PHE A 372 -26.93 -9.07 -4.16
N ALA A 373 -28.19 -9.13 -3.77
CA ALA A 373 -29.09 -10.20 -4.16
C ALA A 373 -30.35 -9.64 -4.79
N PHE A 374 -30.95 -10.36 -5.73
CA PHE A 374 -32.29 -10.05 -6.24
C PHE A 374 -33.00 -11.29 -6.75
N ARG A 375 -34.32 -11.23 -6.76
CA ARG A 375 -35.19 -12.36 -7.12
C ARG A 375 -35.70 -12.24 -8.55
N VAL A 376 -35.73 -13.35 -9.26
CA VAL A 376 -36.26 -13.46 -10.62
C VAL A 376 -37.16 -14.69 -10.76
N ARG A 377 -37.99 -14.75 -11.79
CA ARG A 377 -38.79 -15.92 -12.17
C ARG A 377 -38.46 -16.34 -13.60
N ILE A 378 -38.32 -17.65 -13.81
CA ILE A 378 -38.13 -18.23 -15.16
C ILE A 378 -39.46 -18.17 -15.92
N LYS A 379 -39.46 -17.66 -17.15
CA LYS A 379 -40.67 -17.54 -18.00
C LYS A 379 -41.18 -18.87 -18.50
#